data_AF-A0A5E5QR43-F1
#
_entry.id   AF-A0A5E5QR43-F1
#
_cell.length_a   1.000
_cell.length_b   1.000
_cell.length_c   1.000
_cell.angle_alpha   90.00
_cell.angle_beta   90.00
_cell.angle_gamma   90.00
#
_symmetry.space_group_name_H-M   'P 1'
#
loop_
_entity.id
_entity.type
_entity.pdbx_description
1 polymer ?
#
loop_
_entity_poly.entity_id
_entity_poly.type
_entity_poly.pdbx_seq_one_letter_code
_entity_poly.pdbx_strand_id
1 'polypeptide(L)'
;MLLLLLLLVSVVLNLALGKPATQSSIYLYHSIIPVAGYAVDGNTDGYFLNKSTTHTHYEQGAWWQVDLGSKKNIKQILIYNRTDCCVNRLSNYQVSISNKADFSTHTYQQDFHVAPNPKKIIQLDASGKQGRYVRIQLLDSDYLSLAEVQVMGVGPLHFAEVDYSSAQNDFGGFNNVPNYTNKTAFAAIKADGSIMTWGDSNNGGTSALSESGYTKIYSNLYAFAALKADGSITAWGGAGGTGAPSGNGYTKIYSNGHTFAALKADGSITAWGNSNSGGTGAPSGNGYTKIYSTDTAFAALKADGSIKAWGGPDSGGASAPTDKGYIKIYSTAYSFAALKADGSITVWGDSFTGGGNTSSVPTDKGYIKIHSTATAFVALKADGSITSWGNLDNF
;
A
#
# COMPACT_ATOMS: atom_id res chain seq x y z
N MET A 1 15.30 23.42 13.37
CA MET A 1 16.20 22.56 12.57
C MET A 1 16.78 21.49 13.50
N LEU A 2 16.05 20.39 13.70
CA LEU A 2 16.55 19.24 14.47
C LEU A 2 16.88 18.14 13.46
N LEU A 3 18.18 17.83 13.36
CA LEU A 3 18.72 16.79 12.50
C LEU A 3 18.18 15.44 13.00
N LEU A 4 17.17 14.88 12.33
CA LEU A 4 16.69 13.54 12.63
C LEU A 4 17.74 12.55 12.14
N LEU A 5 18.54 12.01 13.07
CA LEU A 5 19.40 10.88 12.79
C LEU A 5 18.49 9.67 12.53
N LEU A 6 18.13 9.46 11.26
CA LEU A 6 17.45 8.25 10.81
C LEU A 6 18.38 7.06 11.05
N LEU A 7 18.23 6.40 12.20
CA LEU A 7 18.60 5.00 12.32
C LEU A 7 17.71 4.23 11.35
N LEU A 8 18.25 3.96 10.16
CA LEU A 8 17.69 3.02 9.19
C LEU A 8 17.58 1.66 9.87
N VAL A 9 16.45 1.37 10.52
CA VAL A 9 16.12 0.02 10.94
C VAL A 9 15.78 -0.75 9.67
N SER A 10 16.77 -1.42 9.10
CA SER A 10 16.58 -2.32 7.96
C SER A 10 15.77 -3.54 8.40
N VAL A 11 14.54 -3.70 7.90
CA VAL A 11 13.75 -4.93 8.09
C VAL A 11 14.09 -5.92 6.97
N VAL A 12 14.23 -7.19 7.32
CA VAL A 12 14.41 -8.27 6.35
C VAL A 12 13.04 -8.72 5.85
N LEU A 13 12.81 -8.64 4.54
CA LEU A 13 11.53 -8.93 3.88
C LEU A 13 11.70 -10.03 2.83
N ASN A 14 10.65 -10.82 2.56
CA ASN A 14 10.59 -11.68 1.37
C ASN A 14 10.32 -10.81 0.14
N LEU A 15 11.38 -10.51 -0.61
CA LEU A 15 11.35 -9.66 -1.79
C LEU A 15 10.67 -10.31 -3.00
N ALA A 16 10.52 -11.63 -2.98
CA ALA A 16 9.93 -12.40 -4.08
C ALA A 16 8.41 -12.55 -3.96
N LEU A 17 7.81 -12.32 -2.78
CA LEU A 17 6.38 -12.49 -2.54
C LEU A 17 5.53 -11.70 -3.54
N GLY A 18 4.68 -12.41 -4.29
CA GLY A 18 3.78 -11.88 -5.32
C GLY A 18 4.48 -11.33 -6.57
N LYS A 19 5.78 -11.58 -6.76
CA LYS A 19 6.54 -11.05 -7.89
C LYS A 19 6.35 -11.88 -9.17
N PRO A 20 6.55 -11.26 -10.35
CA PRO A 20 6.56 -12.02 -11.60
C PRO A 20 7.62 -13.11 -11.59
N ALA A 21 7.19 -14.35 -11.80
CA ALA A 21 8.04 -15.53 -11.91
C ALA A 21 7.79 -16.26 -13.23
N THR A 22 8.83 -16.91 -13.73
CA THR A 22 8.83 -17.70 -14.98
C THR A 22 9.60 -19.00 -14.75
N GLN A 23 9.32 -20.00 -15.57
CA GLN A 23 10.03 -21.27 -15.57
C GLN A 23 10.24 -21.75 -17.00
N SER A 24 11.22 -22.62 -17.20
CA SER A 24 11.62 -23.12 -18.52
C SER A 24 10.47 -23.75 -19.30
N SER A 25 9.58 -24.44 -18.61
CA SER A 25 8.43 -25.13 -19.20
C SER A 25 7.34 -25.38 -18.14
N ILE A 26 6.11 -25.69 -18.57
CA ILE A 26 4.99 -25.99 -17.64
C ILE A 26 4.48 -27.39 -17.94
N TYR A 27 4.71 -28.33 -17.02
CA TYR A 27 4.18 -29.69 -17.16
C TYR A 27 2.79 -29.81 -16.51
N LEU A 28 1.77 -29.98 -17.34
CA LEU A 28 0.40 -30.17 -16.87
C LEU A 28 0.22 -31.57 -16.27
N TYR A 29 -0.37 -31.65 -15.08
CA TYR A 29 -0.72 -32.91 -14.46
C TYR A 29 -2.22 -32.97 -14.18
N HIS A 30 -2.95 -33.72 -15.01
CA HIS A 30 -4.41 -33.78 -14.97
C HIS A 30 -5.03 -32.38 -15.00
N SER A 31 -5.73 -31.97 -13.94
CA SER A 31 -6.38 -30.66 -13.79
C SER A 31 -5.51 -29.61 -13.07
N ILE A 32 -4.25 -29.92 -12.78
CA ILE A 32 -3.30 -29.03 -12.11
C ILE A 32 -2.44 -28.34 -13.16
N ILE A 33 -2.37 -27.01 -13.09
CA ILE A 33 -1.53 -26.15 -13.91
C ILE A 33 -0.44 -25.55 -12.99
N PRO A 34 0.71 -26.22 -12.82
CA PRO A 34 1.73 -25.85 -11.82
C PRO A 34 2.63 -24.71 -12.34
N VAL A 35 2.05 -23.50 -12.38
CA VAL A 35 2.71 -22.28 -12.89
C VAL A 35 3.81 -21.79 -11.96
N ALA A 36 4.80 -21.09 -12.53
CA ALA A 36 5.93 -20.52 -11.78
C ALA A 36 5.54 -19.63 -10.60
N GLY A 37 4.39 -18.96 -10.67
CA GLY A 37 3.89 -18.07 -9.62
C GLY A 37 3.57 -18.74 -8.28
N TYR A 38 3.37 -20.08 -8.25
CA TYR A 38 3.16 -20.79 -7.00
C TYR A 38 4.36 -20.74 -6.06
N ALA A 39 5.58 -20.65 -6.60
CA ALA A 39 6.78 -20.56 -5.76
C ALA A 39 7.02 -19.15 -5.16
N VAL A 40 6.08 -18.22 -5.31
CA VAL A 40 6.16 -16.85 -4.79
C VAL A 40 4.84 -16.37 -4.20
N ASP A 41 3.89 -17.27 -3.93
CA ASP A 41 2.58 -16.90 -3.39
C ASP A 41 2.54 -16.91 -1.85
N GLY A 42 3.62 -17.36 -1.20
CA GLY A 42 3.77 -17.42 0.24
C GLY A 42 3.28 -18.73 0.86
N ASN A 43 2.80 -19.70 0.05
CA ASN A 43 2.40 -21.01 0.51
C ASN A 43 3.57 -22.01 0.43
N THR A 44 4.03 -22.48 1.59
CA THR A 44 5.19 -23.39 1.67
C THR A 44 4.83 -24.87 1.57
N ASP A 45 3.59 -25.21 1.18
CA ASP A 45 3.12 -26.59 1.12
C ASP A 45 3.75 -27.37 -0.05
N GLY A 46 4.62 -28.31 0.28
CA GLY A 46 5.31 -29.15 -0.70
C GLY A 46 4.50 -30.34 -1.23
N TYR A 47 3.26 -30.56 -0.78
CA TYR A 47 2.44 -31.66 -1.28
C TYR A 47 1.81 -31.29 -2.63
N PHE A 48 2.19 -32.00 -3.70
CA PHE A 48 1.89 -31.59 -5.07
C PHE A 48 0.39 -31.48 -5.37
N LEU A 49 -0.42 -32.40 -4.84
CA LEU A 49 -1.86 -32.41 -5.09
C LEU A 49 -2.60 -31.26 -4.37
N ASN A 50 -1.94 -30.54 -3.45
CA ASN A 50 -2.49 -29.33 -2.82
C ASN A 50 -2.34 -28.07 -3.69
N LYS A 51 -1.81 -28.20 -4.92
CA LYS A 51 -1.73 -27.12 -5.92
C LYS A 51 -0.89 -25.92 -5.48
N SER A 52 0.17 -26.17 -4.72
CA SER A 52 1.11 -25.16 -4.20
C SER A 52 2.54 -25.34 -4.72
N THR A 53 2.74 -26.15 -5.77
CA THR A 53 4.08 -26.45 -6.29
C THR A 53 4.17 -26.18 -7.78
N THR A 54 5.30 -25.61 -8.19
CA THR A 54 5.69 -25.45 -9.59
C THR A 54 6.12 -26.80 -10.18
N HIS A 55 6.04 -26.97 -11.50
CA HIS A 55 6.48 -28.19 -12.18
C HIS A 55 6.83 -27.92 -13.64
N THR A 56 8.08 -28.19 -13.99
CA THR A 56 8.60 -28.15 -15.38
C THR A 56 8.45 -29.51 -16.06
N HIS A 57 8.74 -29.59 -17.36
CA HIS A 57 8.96 -30.86 -18.05
C HIS A 57 10.30 -31.51 -17.62
N TYR A 58 10.48 -32.78 -17.98
CA TYR A 58 11.79 -33.42 -17.91
C TYR A 58 12.67 -32.82 -19.00
N GLU A 59 13.70 -32.08 -18.60
CA GLU A 59 14.61 -31.43 -19.53
C GLU A 59 15.98 -31.16 -18.89
N GLN A 60 17.01 -31.11 -19.74
CA GLN A 60 18.36 -30.76 -19.29
C GLN A 60 18.37 -29.31 -18.82
N GLY A 61 18.72 -29.10 -17.55
CA GLY A 61 18.87 -27.77 -16.99
C GLY A 61 17.56 -27.00 -16.83
N ALA A 62 16.46 -27.71 -16.51
CA ALA A 62 15.18 -27.09 -16.15
C ALA A 62 15.37 -25.99 -15.10
N TRP A 63 14.67 -24.87 -15.24
CA TRP A 63 14.90 -23.70 -14.39
C TRP A 63 13.62 -22.97 -14.00
N TRP A 64 13.69 -22.29 -12.86
CA TRP A 64 12.70 -21.36 -12.35
C TRP A 64 13.38 -20.04 -11.99
N GLN A 65 12.71 -18.92 -12.21
CA GLN A 65 13.26 -17.58 -12.02
C GLN A 65 12.21 -16.56 -11.57
N VAL A 66 12.60 -15.65 -10.68
CA VAL A 66 11.80 -14.48 -10.25
C VAL A 66 12.46 -13.16 -10.64
N ASP A 67 11.65 -12.17 -11.05
CA ASP A 67 12.03 -10.77 -11.21
C ASP A 67 11.61 -9.96 -9.97
N LEU A 68 12.57 -9.47 -9.19
CA LEU A 68 12.30 -8.66 -7.99
C LEU A 68 11.82 -7.23 -8.31
N GLY A 69 11.76 -6.86 -9.59
CA GLY A 69 11.30 -5.56 -10.12
C GLY A 69 12.41 -4.50 -10.19
N SER A 70 13.38 -4.55 -9.29
CA SER A 70 14.58 -3.72 -9.35
C SER A 70 15.76 -4.41 -8.64
N LYS A 71 16.97 -3.85 -8.75
CA LYS A 71 18.14 -4.34 -8.04
C LYS A 71 17.92 -4.23 -6.53
N LYS A 72 18.00 -5.35 -5.81
CA LYS A 72 17.82 -5.45 -4.35
C LYS A 72 19.09 -5.97 -3.67
N ASN A 73 19.24 -5.68 -2.38
CA ASN A 73 20.24 -6.33 -1.55
C ASN A 73 19.66 -7.61 -0.93
N ILE A 74 20.14 -8.77 -1.35
CA ILE A 74 19.65 -10.08 -0.94
C ILE A 74 20.58 -10.63 0.14
N LYS A 75 20.02 -11.01 1.28
CA LYS A 75 20.77 -11.53 2.44
C LYS A 75 20.68 -13.05 2.55
N GLN A 76 19.54 -13.62 2.16
CA GLN A 76 19.27 -15.03 2.36
C GLN A 76 18.26 -15.52 1.32
N ILE A 77 18.41 -16.75 0.85
CA ILE A 77 17.43 -17.42 -0.03
C ILE A 77 16.96 -18.68 0.67
N LEU A 78 15.65 -18.87 0.78
CA LEU A 78 15.05 -20.11 1.26
C LEU A 78 14.36 -20.80 0.09
N ILE A 79 14.68 -22.07 -0.11
CA ILE A 79 14.11 -22.89 -1.18
C ILE A 79 13.32 -24.01 -0.50
N TYR A 80 12.00 -23.97 -0.62
CA TYR A 80 11.09 -25.00 -0.18
C TYR A 80 10.84 -25.96 -1.34
N ASN A 81 11.15 -27.22 -1.11
CA ASN A 81 11.03 -28.28 -2.10
C ASN A 81 9.63 -28.93 -2.02
N ARG A 82 9.30 -29.67 -3.07
CA ARG A 82 8.22 -30.66 -3.03
C ARG A 82 8.54 -31.74 -1.99
N THR A 83 7.55 -32.17 -1.21
CA THR A 83 7.74 -33.03 -0.01
C THR A 83 7.11 -34.41 -0.11
N ASP A 84 6.45 -34.74 -1.23
CA ASP A 84 5.86 -36.07 -1.47
C ASP A 84 6.83 -37.03 -2.21
N CYS A 85 6.37 -37.89 -3.12
CA CYS A 85 7.16 -38.97 -3.74
C CYS A 85 8.36 -38.52 -4.61
N CYS A 86 8.64 -37.23 -4.76
CA CYS A 86 9.58 -36.68 -5.74
C CYS A 86 10.67 -35.77 -5.15
N VAL A 87 10.89 -35.79 -3.82
CA VAL A 87 11.84 -34.87 -3.14
C VAL A 87 13.24 -34.85 -3.77
N ASN A 88 13.72 -36.01 -4.22
CA ASN A 88 15.10 -36.18 -4.72
C ASN A 88 15.37 -35.53 -6.09
N ARG A 89 14.35 -35.04 -6.81
CA ARG A 89 14.53 -34.42 -8.12
C ARG A 89 15.28 -33.07 -8.05
N LEU A 90 15.18 -32.37 -6.92
CA LEU A 90 15.96 -31.15 -6.65
C LEU A 90 17.29 -31.48 -5.97
N SER A 91 17.94 -32.59 -6.31
CA SER A 91 19.20 -33.00 -5.65
C SER A 91 20.44 -32.36 -6.26
N ASN A 92 20.41 -31.89 -7.50
CA ASN A 92 21.58 -31.38 -8.21
C ASN A 92 21.25 -30.07 -8.95
N TYR A 93 21.45 -28.93 -8.28
CA TYR A 93 20.98 -27.64 -8.76
C TYR A 93 21.92 -26.51 -8.43
N GLN A 94 21.84 -25.46 -9.23
CA GLN A 94 22.52 -24.20 -9.05
C GLN A 94 21.54 -23.12 -8.61
N VAL A 95 22.02 -22.26 -7.72
CA VAL A 95 21.33 -21.03 -7.32
C VAL A 95 22.15 -19.84 -7.76
N SER A 96 21.49 -18.96 -8.50
CA SER A 96 22.14 -17.84 -9.17
C SER A 96 21.41 -16.52 -8.89
N ILE A 97 22.17 -15.44 -8.77
CA ILE A 97 21.67 -14.07 -8.65
C ILE A 97 22.26 -13.23 -9.79
N SER A 98 21.42 -12.46 -10.48
CA SER A 98 21.85 -11.61 -11.59
C SER A 98 21.15 -10.26 -11.63
N ASN A 99 21.76 -9.29 -12.30
CA ASN A 99 21.08 -8.05 -12.70
C ASN A 99 20.42 -8.16 -14.09
N LYS A 100 20.72 -9.22 -14.85
CA LYS A 100 20.19 -9.46 -16.20
C LYS A 100 19.28 -10.69 -16.21
N ALA A 101 18.18 -10.60 -16.95
CA ALA A 101 17.18 -11.66 -17.01
C ALA A 101 17.68 -12.94 -17.72
N ASP A 102 18.69 -12.82 -18.58
CA ASP A 102 19.31 -13.92 -19.33
C ASP A 102 20.38 -14.68 -18.52
N PHE A 103 20.77 -14.17 -17.35
CA PHE A 103 21.84 -14.71 -16.52
C PHE A 103 23.19 -14.80 -17.26
N SER A 104 23.46 -13.89 -18.22
CA SER A 104 24.77 -13.81 -18.88
C SER A 104 25.91 -13.44 -17.93
N THR A 105 25.56 -12.87 -16.77
CA THR A 105 26.48 -12.48 -15.69
C THR A 105 25.87 -12.85 -14.35
N HIS A 106 26.70 -13.19 -13.37
CA HIS A 106 26.26 -13.60 -12.04
C HIS A 106 26.91 -12.71 -10.98
N THR A 107 26.12 -12.19 -10.04
CA THR A 107 26.65 -11.56 -8.82
C THR A 107 26.82 -12.58 -7.70
N TYR A 108 26.16 -13.73 -7.82
CA TYR A 108 26.35 -14.91 -6.99
C TYR A 108 25.92 -16.15 -7.77
N GLN A 109 26.63 -17.25 -7.57
CA GLN A 109 26.37 -18.55 -8.17
C GLN A 109 26.94 -19.62 -7.24
N GLN A 110 26.15 -20.63 -6.93
CA GLN A 110 26.60 -21.78 -6.14
C GLN A 110 25.81 -23.03 -6.51
N ASP A 111 26.54 -24.16 -6.59
CA ASP A 111 25.98 -25.47 -6.86
C ASP A 111 25.68 -26.22 -5.56
N PHE A 112 24.63 -27.03 -5.59
CA PHE A 112 24.11 -27.82 -4.48
C PHE A 112 23.81 -29.24 -4.96
N HIS A 113 24.29 -30.23 -4.20
CA HIS A 113 24.19 -31.65 -4.54
C HIS A 113 23.36 -32.45 -3.52
N VAL A 114 22.48 -31.77 -2.78
CA VAL A 114 21.56 -32.38 -1.81
C VAL A 114 20.18 -31.75 -1.92
N ALA A 115 19.15 -32.58 -2.00
CA ALA A 115 17.77 -32.13 -2.09
C ALA A 115 17.34 -31.41 -0.81
N PRO A 116 16.71 -30.22 -0.91
CA PRO A 116 16.08 -29.59 0.25
C PRO A 116 14.96 -30.48 0.81
N ASN A 117 14.93 -30.69 2.13
CA ASN A 117 13.88 -31.47 2.78
C ASN A 117 13.53 -30.92 4.17
N PRO A 118 12.40 -30.21 4.35
CA PRO A 118 11.57 -29.65 3.30
C PRO A 118 12.21 -28.43 2.63
N LYS A 119 13.23 -27.82 3.24
CA LYS A 119 13.83 -26.57 2.76
C LYS A 119 15.34 -26.48 2.88
N LYS A 120 15.93 -25.63 2.06
CA LYS A 120 17.35 -25.24 2.09
C LYS A 120 17.43 -23.76 2.38
N ILE A 121 18.29 -23.39 3.32
CA ILE A 121 18.61 -22.00 3.63
C ILE A 121 20.00 -21.71 3.08
N ILE A 122 20.09 -20.68 2.24
CA ILE A 122 21.35 -20.17 1.69
C ILE A 122 21.58 -18.82 2.34
N GLN A 123 22.60 -18.76 3.19
CA GLN A 123 23.05 -17.50 3.79
C GLN A 123 24.05 -16.85 2.83
N LEU A 124 23.80 -15.59 2.48
CA LEU A 124 24.74 -14.79 1.71
C LEU A 124 25.64 -14.00 2.70
N ASP A 125 26.78 -13.52 2.23
CA ASP A 125 27.76 -12.83 3.08
C ASP A 125 27.19 -11.60 3.81
N ALA A 126 27.91 -11.09 4.81
CA ALA A 126 27.41 -10.03 5.70
C ALA A 126 26.93 -8.76 4.98
N SER A 127 27.50 -8.44 3.81
CA SER A 127 27.06 -7.33 2.95
C SER A 127 25.81 -7.65 2.11
N GLY A 128 25.46 -8.92 1.96
CA GLY A 128 24.46 -9.42 1.02
C GLY A 128 24.98 -9.38 -0.43
N LYS A 129 24.21 -10.01 -1.33
CA LYS A 129 24.45 -9.97 -2.77
C LYS A 129 23.42 -9.10 -3.45
N GLN A 130 23.88 -8.19 -4.29
CA GLN A 130 22.98 -7.34 -5.06
C GLN A 130 22.52 -8.06 -6.34
N GLY A 131 21.22 -8.02 -6.61
CA GLY A 131 20.64 -8.58 -7.84
C GLY A 131 19.19 -8.19 -8.04
N ARG A 132 18.71 -8.30 -9.28
CA ARG A 132 17.29 -8.14 -9.64
C ARG A 132 16.60 -9.49 -9.86
N TYR A 133 17.34 -10.49 -10.33
CA TYR A 133 16.82 -11.80 -10.66
C TYR A 133 17.45 -12.87 -9.78
N VAL A 134 16.65 -13.84 -9.37
CA VAL A 134 17.10 -15.08 -8.72
C VAL A 134 16.63 -16.26 -9.57
N ARG A 135 17.52 -17.22 -9.82
CA ARG A 135 17.23 -18.44 -10.59
C ARG A 135 17.66 -19.68 -9.81
N ILE A 136 16.80 -20.69 -9.85
CA ILE A 136 17.08 -22.07 -9.44
C ILE A 136 17.10 -22.91 -10.71
N GLN A 137 18.20 -23.60 -10.99
CA GLN A 137 18.37 -24.35 -12.23
C GLN A 137 19.01 -25.71 -11.95
N LEU A 138 18.45 -26.78 -12.51
CA LEU A 138 19.08 -28.11 -12.43
C LEU A 138 20.40 -28.12 -13.20
N LEU A 139 21.35 -28.95 -12.75
CA LEU A 139 22.62 -29.16 -13.47
C LEU A 139 22.55 -30.39 -14.40
N ASP A 140 21.55 -31.23 -14.23
CA ASP A 140 21.26 -32.45 -14.97
C ASP A 140 19.87 -32.39 -15.64
N SER A 141 19.44 -33.53 -16.19
CA SER A 141 18.12 -33.72 -16.77
C SER A 141 17.17 -34.32 -15.75
N ASP A 142 16.22 -33.52 -15.26
CA ASP A 142 15.10 -33.97 -14.43
C ASP A 142 13.94 -32.95 -14.50
N TYR A 143 12.85 -33.23 -13.80
CA TYR A 143 11.77 -32.28 -13.54
C TYR A 143 12.13 -31.38 -12.35
N LEU A 144 12.14 -30.07 -12.56
CA LEU A 144 12.21 -29.09 -11.47
C LEU A 144 10.81 -28.86 -10.87
N SER A 145 10.70 -28.97 -9.54
CA SER A 145 9.52 -28.61 -8.77
C SER A 145 9.90 -27.86 -7.50
N LEU A 146 9.21 -26.77 -7.20
CA LEU A 146 9.45 -25.89 -6.05
C LEU A 146 8.12 -25.54 -5.40
N ALA A 147 8.06 -25.61 -4.07
CA ALA A 147 6.90 -25.18 -3.29
C ALA A 147 6.91 -23.67 -3.07
N GLU A 148 8.04 -23.12 -2.62
CA GLU A 148 8.20 -21.68 -2.38
C GLU A 148 9.68 -21.31 -2.48
N VAL A 149 9.98 -20.13 -3.02
CA VAL A 149 11.31 -19.53 -3.01
C VAL A 149 11.23 -18.14 -2.37
N GLN A 150 11.69 -18.06 -1.13
CA GLN A 150 11.74 -16.79 -0.40
C GLN A 150 13.09 -16.12 -0.62
N VAL A 151 13.07 -14.92 -1.17
CA VAL A 151 14.28 -14.11 -1.38
C VAL A 151 14.33 -13.05 -0.30
N MET A 152 15.01 -13.35 0.80
CA MET A 152 15.09 -12.49 1.97
C MET A 152 16.16 -11.42 1.76
N GLY A 153 15.77 -10.17 1.87
CA GLY A 153 16.71 -9.06 1.69
C GLY A 153 16.29 -7.82 2.45
N VAL A 154 17.17 -6.83 2.41
CA VAL A 154 16.86 -5.50 2.95
C VAL A 154 16.25 -4.71 1.81
N GLY A 155 14.94 -4.53 1.86
CA GLY A 155 14.34 -3.38 1.20
C GLY A 155 14.68 -2.13 2.01
N PRO A 156 14.77 -0.94 1.39
CA PRO A 156 14.40 0.24 2.14
C PRO A 156 13.04 -0.07 2.77
N LEU A 157 12.79 0.37 4.01
CA LEU A 157 11.42 0.69 4.36
C LEU A 157 10.93 1.60 3.24
N HIS A 158 10.14 1.05 2.33
CA HIS A 158 9.28 1.87 1.51
C HIS A 158 8.25 2.39 2.52
N PHE A 159 8.64 3.42 3.26
CA PHE A 159 7.78 4.58 3.25
C PHE A 159 7.50 4.80 1.78
N ALA A 160 6.23 4.73 1.37
CA ALA A 160 5.90 5.31 0.10
C ALA A 160 6.59 6.69 0.11
N GLU A 161 7.50 6.92 -0.83
CA GLU A 161 8.12 8.23 -0.97
C GLU A 161 6.98 9.12 -1.44
N VAL A 162 6.31 9.71 -0.46
CA VAL A 162 5.18 10.59 -0.64
C VAL A 162 5.73 11.94 -0.28
N ASP A 163 6.07 12.73 -1.30
CA ASP A 163 6.32 14.16 -1.10
C ASP A 163 5.12 14.76 -0.35
N TYR A 164 5.37 15.70 0.57
CA TYR A 164 4.40 16.36 1.43
C TYR A 164 3.15 16.82 0.66
N SER A 165 3.33 17.26 -0.60
CA SER A 165 2.25 17.68 -1.50
C SER A 165 1.36 16.52 -2.01
N SER A 166 1.94 15.34 -2.21
CA SER A 166 1.23 14.11 -2.62
C SER A 166 0.53 13.40 -1.45
N ALA A 167 1.03 13.60 -0.22
CA ALA A 167 0.45 13.09 1.02
C ALA A 167 -0.93 13.68 1.31
N GLN A 168 -1.12 14.96 0.97
CA GLN A 168 -2.39 15.67 1.19
C GLN A 168 -3.40 15.49 0.05
N ASN A 169 -2.96 15.15 -1.17
CA ASN A 169 -3.82 15.20 -2.37
C ASN A 169 -4.11 13.83 -3.03
N ASP A 170 -3.25 12.82 -2.92
CA ASP A 170 -3.47 11.53 -3.57
C ASP A 170 -4.08 10.46 -2.67
N PHE A 171 -3.97 10.61 -1.35
CA PHE A 171 -4.59 9.71 -0.37
C PHE A 171 -6.00 10.11 0.04
N GLY A 172 -6.46 11.29 -0.39
CA GLY A 172 -7.81 11.75 -0.11
C GLY A 172 -7.88 12.58 1.17
N GLY A 173 -7.10 13.66 1.26
CA GLY A 173 -7.31 14.74 2.22
C GLY A 173 -6.13 15.14 3.10
N PHE A 174 -6.28 16.27 3.78
CA PHE A 174 -5.23 17.01 4.52
C PHE A 174 -4.52 16.17 5.59
N ASN A 175 -5.24 15.27 6.27
CA ASN A 175 -4.69 14.41 7.33
C ASN A 175 -4.50 12.94 6.92
N ASN A 176 -4.72 12.60 5.64
CA ASN A 176 -4.82 11.21 5.21
C ASN A 176 -3.47 10.62 4.77
N VAL A 177 -2.44 10.75 5.61
CA VAL A 177 -1.07 10.33 5.28
C VAL A 177 -0.84 8.86 5.64
N PRO A 178 -0.31 8.01 4.73
CA PRO A 178 0.19 6.70 5.11
C PRO A 178 1.62 6.84 5.65
N ASN A 179 1.77 7.22 6.93
CA ASN A 179 2.97 6.91 7.71
C ASN A 179 2.81 7.17 9.22
N TYR A 180 2.54 6.06 9.92
CA TYR A 180 2.99 5.59 11.26
C TYR A 180 3.14 6.53 12.46
N THR A 181 2.71 7.79 12.39
CA THR A 181 2.61 8.69 13.55
C THR A 181 1.25 9.36 13.60
N ASN A 182 0.71 9.48 14.80
CA ASN A 182 -0.15 10.61 15.14
C ASN A 182 0.69 11.70 15.81
N LYS A 183 0.05 12.73 16.38
CA LYS A 183 0.76 13.88 16.95
C LYS A 183 1.82 13.51 18.00
N THR A 184 1.60 12.43 18.77
CA THR A 184 2.49 12.07 19.90
C THR A 184 2.76 10.57 20.06
N ALA A 185 2.28 9.72 19.15
CA ALA A 185 2.44 8.28 19.20
C ALA A 185 2.67 7.66 17.82
N PHE A 186 3.19 6.43 17.83
CA PHE A 186 3.55 5.64 16.66
C PHE A 186 2.93 4.25 16.72
N ALA A 187 2.68 3.66 15.54
CA ALA A 187 2.25 2.28 15.40
C ALA A 187 2.86 1.64 14.15
N ALA A 188 3.22 0.35 14.20
CA ALA A 188 3.77 -0.39 13.09
C ALA A 188 3.24 -1.83 13.03
N ILE A 189 3.01 -2.34 11.82
CA ILE A 189 2.65 -3.75 11.57
C ILE A 189 3.93 -4.58 11.52
N LYS A 190 3.97 -5.67 12.27
CA LYS A 190 5.06 -6.66 12.26
C LYS A 190 4.87 -7.66 11.11
N ALA A 191 5.91 -8.43 10.80
CA ALA A 191 5.86 -9.42 9.73
C ALA A 191 4.79 -10.52 9.94
N ASP A 192 4.44 -10.80 11.19
CA ASP A 192 3.36 -11.73 11.56
C ASP A 192 1.96 -11.11 11.44
N GLY A 193 1.84 -9.83 11.05
CA GLY A 193 0.59 -9.09 10.95
C GLY A 193 0.05 -8.55 12.27
N SER A 194 0.78 -8.66 13.39
CA SER A 194 0.45 -8.00 14.66
C SER A 194 0.95 -6.55 14.71
N ILE A 195 0.54 -5.77 15.71
CA ILE A 195 0.87 -4.34 15.79
C ILE A 195 1.67 -4.01 17.04
N MET A 196 2.76 -3.25 16.86
CA MET A 196 3.55 -2.65 17.92
C MET A 196 3.32 -1.14 17.96
N THR A 197 3.25 -0.56 19.16
CA THR A 197 3.05 0.87 19.37
C THR A 197 4.10 1.44 20.32
N TRP A 198 4.44 2.72 20.17
CA TRP A 198 5.26 3.47 21.13
C TRP A 198 4.84 4.95 21.18
N GLY A 199 5.11 5.64 22.29
CA GLY A 199 4.76 7.06 22.49
C GLY A 199 3.67 7.27 23.55
N ASP A 200 2.93 8.37 23.43
CA ASP A 200 1.90 8.78 24.40
C ASP A 200 0.75 7.75 24.48
N SER A 201 0.50 7.22 25.67
CA SER A 201 -0.55 6.22 25.91
C SER A 201 -1.95 6.75 25.61
N ASN A 202 -2.21 8.04 25.85
CA ASN A 202 -3.51 8.66 25.58
C ASN A 202 -3.84 8.69 24.09
N ASN A 203 -2.81 8.67 23.24
CA ASN A 203 -2.94 8.66 21.79
C ASN A 203 -2.58 7.29 21.19
N GLY A 204 -2.66 6.21 21.96
CA GLY A 204 -2.49 4.85 21.46
C GLY A 204 -1.05 4.37 21.34
N GLY A 205 -0.11 5.05 22.01
CA GLY A 205 1.33 4.70 22.01
C GLY A 205 1.69 3.49 22.86
N THR A 206 0.81 2.97 23.72
CA THR A 206 1.12 1.84 24.61
C THR A 206 0.19 0.63 24.41
N SER A 207 -0.58 0.60 23.32
CA SER A 207 -1.55 -0.46 23.02
C SER A 207 -1.03 -1.41 21.93
N ALA A 208 -0.03 -2.22 22.26
CA ALA A 208 0.38 -3.29 21.34
C ALA A 208 -0.77 -4.27 21.12
N LEU A 209 -1.15 -4.49 19.86
CA LEU A 209 -2.19 -5.46 19.50
C LEU A 209 -1.50 -6.78 19.15
N SER A 210 -1.69 -7.78 20.00
CA SER A 210 -1.13 -9.13 19.82
C SER A 210 -1.86 -9.94 18.75
N GLU A 211 -3.05 -9.52 18.37
CA GLU A 211 -3.81 -10.13 17.27
C GLU A 211 -3.12 -9.88 15.93
N SER A 212 -3.00 -10.94 15.11
CA SER A 212 -2.35 -10.90 13.80
C SER A 212 -3.35 -10.70 12.65
N GLY A 213 -2.83 -10.56 11.42
CA GLY A 213 -3.63 -10.44 10.20
C GLY A 213 -3.97 -9.00 9.79
N TYR A 214 -3.45 -7.98 10.48
CA TYR A 214 -3.54 -6.60 10.04
C TYR A 214 -2.65 -6.37 8.81
N THR A 215 -3.18 -5.64 7.84
CA THR A 215 -2.51 -5.36 6.56
C THR A 215 -2.23 -3.88 6.36
N LYS A 216 -2.99 -3.00 7.02
CA LYS A 216 -2.86 -1.54 6.93
C LYS A 216 -3.14 -0.89 8.29
N ILE A 217 -2.43 0.20 8.59
CA ILE A 217 -2.70 1.11 9.72
C ILE A 217 -2.97 2.49 9.16
N TYR A 218 -3.90 3.20 9.79
CA TYR A 218 -4.29 4.56 9.52
C TYR A 218 -4.24 5.33 10.85
N SER A 219 -3.98 6.63 10.80
CA SER A 219 -3.96 7.50 11.98
C SER A 219 -4.76 8.78 11.73
N ASN A 220 -5.28 9.34 12.82
CA ASN A 220 -5.65 10.74 12.92
C ASN A 220 -4.69 11.43 13.91
N LEU A 221 -4.97 12.64 14.39
CA LEU A 221 -4.07 13.35 15.31
C LEU A 221 -3.90 12.66 16.68
N TYR A 222 -4.85 11.82 17.09
CA TYR A 222 -4.95 11.28 18.45
C TYR A 222 -5.19 9.77 18.53
N ALA A 223 -5.43 9.08 17.43
CA ALA A 223 -5.84 7.68 17.41
C ALA A 223 -5.33 6.94 16.16
N PHE A 224 -5.47 5.63 16.21
CA PHE A 224 -5.15 4.71 15.13
C PHE A 224 -6.34 3.83 14.77
N ALA A 225 -6.38 3.37 13.53
CA ALA A 225 -7.26 2.32 13.05
C ALA A 225 -6.48 1.34 12.16
N ALA A 226 -6.66 0.05 12.35
CA ALA A 226 -6.02 -0.99 11.58
C ALA A 226 -7.04 -1.85 10.83
N LEU A 227 -6.68 -2.25 9.62
CA LEU A 227 -7.53 -3.01 8.69
C LEU A 227 -6.91 -4.38 8.40
N LYS A 228 -7.69 -5.44 8.55
CA LYS A 228 -7.29 -6.81 8.19
C LYS A 228 -7.61 -7.15 6.73
N ALA A 229 -7.08 -8.27 6.25
CA ALA A 229 -7.30 -8.75 4.88
C ALA A 229 -8.78 -9.08 4.57
N ASP A 230 -9.54 -9.53 5.57
CA ASP A 230 -10.98 -9.76 5.46
C ASP A 230 -11.79 -8.45 5.48
N GLY A 231 -11.14 -7.32 5.74
CA GLY A 231 -11.73 -6.00 5.83
C GLY A 231 -12.34 -5.67 7.18
N SER A 232 -12.05 -6.42 8.25
CA SER A 232 -12.40 -6.02 9.62
C SER A 232 -11.49 -4.92 10.16
N ILE A 233 -12.01 -4.08 11.07
CA ILE A 233 -11.33 -2.87 11.57
C ILE A 233 -11.22 -2.90 13.09
N THR A 234 -10.03 -2.56 13.60
CA THR A 234 -9.78 -2.29 15.02
C THR A 234 -9.27 -0.87 15.17
N ALA A 235 -9.82 -0.09 16.10
CA ALA A 235 -9.32 1.25 16.43
C ALA A 235 -8.85 1.31 17.90
N TRP A 236 -7.90 2.19 18.19
CA TRP A 236 -7.37 2.43 19.53
C TRP A 236 -6.77 3.83 19.65
N GLY A 237 -6.52 4.28 20.89
CA GLY A 237 -6.02 5.62 21.21
C GLY A 237 -7.14 6.58 21.63
N GLY A 238 -6.94 7.88 21.38
CA GLY A 238 -7.81 8.97 21.82
C GLY A 238 -9.05 9.16 20.94
N ALA A 239 -9.29 10.37 20.45
CA ALA A 239 -10.46 10.69 19.64
C ALA A 239 -10.51 9.86 18.34
N GLY A 240 -11.55 9.03 18.19
CA GLY A 240 -11.68 8.07 17.07
C GLY A 240 -11.04 6.69 17.34
N GLY A 241 -10.41 6.51 18.50
CA GLY A 241 -9.85 5.24 18.96
C GLY A 241 -10.90 4.24 19.47
N THR A 242 -12.17 4.62 19.54
CA THR A 242 -13.29 3.75 19.91
C THR A 242 -14.44 3.92 18.90
N GLY A 243 -15.36 2.94 18.88
CA GLY A 243 -16.54 2.99 18.01
C GLY A 243 -16.26 2.65 16.54
N ALA A 244 -15.14 1.97 16.26
CA ALA A 244 -14.90 1.40 14.94
C ALA A 244 -16.07 0.48 14.53
N PRO A 245 -16.44 0.45 13.24
CA PRO A 245 -17.58 -0.31 12.78
C PRO A 245 -17.34 -1.82 12.93
N SER A 246 -18.40 -2.54 13.29
CA SER A 246 -18.39 -3.99 13.29
C SER A 246 -18.50 -4.56 11.86
N GLY A 247 -18.14 -5.83 11.72
CA GLY A 247 -18.20 -6.55 10.45
C GLY A 247 -16.91 -6.45 9.62
N ASN A 248 -17.02 -6.81 8.35
CA ASN A 248 -15.90 -6.99 7.44
C ASN A 248 -16.23 -6.40 6.04
N GLY A 249 -15.31 -6.61 5.08
CA GLY A 249 -15.44 -6.12 3.70
C GLY A 249 -15.09 -4.64 3.48
N TYR A 250 -14.55 -3.96 4.49
CA TYR A 250 -13.94 -2.64 4.28
C TYR A 250 -12.62 -2.80 3.53
N THR A 251 -12.37 -1.91 2.58
CA THR A 251 -11.20 -1.98 1.69
C THR A 251 -10.18 -0.87 1.97
N LYS A 252 -10.65 0.23 2.54
CA LYS A 252 -9.84 1.41 2.84
C LYS A 252 -10.45 2.24 3.96
N ILE A 253 -9.59 2.88 4.75
CA ILE A 253 -9.95 3.86 5.77
C ILE A 253 -9.36 5.21 5.34
N TYR A 254 -10.08 6.28 5.67
CA TYR A 254 -9.71 7.67 5.46
C TYR A 254 -9.82 8.38 6.81
N SER A 255 -8.97 9.36 7.07
CA SER A 255 -8.96 10.10 8.33
C SER A 255 -9.02 11.62 8.10
N ASN A 256 -9.56 12.32 9.08
CA ASN A 256 -9.32 13.75 9.30
C ASN A 256 -8.65 13.95 10.66
N GLY A 257 -8.62 15.16 11.21
CA GLY A 257 -7.92 15.44 12.47
C GLY A 257 -8.42 14.64 13.67
N HIS A 258 -9.69 14.23 13.67
CA HIS A 258 -10.34 13.65 14.86
C HIS A 258 -11.18 12.39 14.58
N THR A 259 -11.30 11.97 13.33
CA THR A 259 -12.29 10.96 12.91
C THR A 259 -11.76 10.07 11.79
N PHE A 260 -12.49 8.99 11.57
CA PHE A 260 -12.24 8.06 10.48
C PHE A 260 -13.50 7.78 9.67
N ALA A 261 -13.31 7.45 8.39
CA ALA A 261 -14.33 6.97 7.47
C ALA A 261 -13.80 5.73 6.71
N ALA A 262 -14.54 4.63 6.76
CA ALA A 262 -14.20 3.38 6.06
C ALA A 262 -15.09 3.19 4.83
N LEU A 263 -14.48 2.70 3.75
CA LEU A 263 -15.11 2.46 2.45
C LEU A 263 -15.11 0.96 2.13
N LYS A 264 -16.28 0.42 1.77
CA LYS A 264 -16.43 -0.96 1.28
C LYS A 264 -16.27 -1.06 -0.23
N ALA A 265 -16.12 -2.28 -0.74
CA ALA A 265 -15.96 -2.56 -2.18
C ALA A 265 -17.20 -2.15 -3.01
N ASP A 266 -18.40 -2.22 -2.44
CA ASP A 266 -19.62 -1.70 -3.07
C ASP A 266 -19.69 -0.17 -3.07
N GLY A 267 -18.76 0.49 -2.38
CA GLY A 267 -18.69 1.94 -2.24
C GLY A 267 -19.57 2.49 -1.13
N SER A 268 -20.09 1.68 -0.20
CA SER A 268 -20.76 2.18 1.01
C SER A 268 -19.74 2.71 2.03
N ILE A 269 -20.14 3.70 2.82
CA ILE A 269 -19.27 4.43 3.75
C ILE A 269 -19.79 4.31 5.18
N THR A 270 -18.88 4.11 6.14
CA THR A 270 -19.18 4.21 7.57
C THR A 270 -18.14 5.09 8.25
N ALA A 271 -18.58 6.08 9.03
CA ALA A 271 -17.70 6.97 9.77
C ALA A 271 -17.85 6.79 11.28
N TRP A 272 -16.78 7.09 12.02
CA TRP A 272 -16.76 7.06 13.49
C TRP A 272 -15.77 8.08 14.06
N GLY A 273 -15.93 8.39 15.35
CA GLY A 273 -15.12 9.39 16.08
C GLY A 273 -15.95 10.62 16.47
N ASN A 274 -15.31 11.77 16.53
CA ASN A 274 -15.95 13.04 16.89
C ASN A 274 -17.09 13.42 15.90
N SER A 275 -18.31 13.59 16.41
CA SER A 275 -19.50 13.91 15.59
C SER A 275 -19.39 15.24 14.84
N ASN A 276 -18.80 16.27 15.47
CA ASN A 276 -18.66 17.60 14.87
C ASN A 276 -17.61 17.63 13.75
N SER A 277 -16.78 16.59 13.67
CA SER A 277 -15.76 16.42 12.64
C SER A 277 -16.12 15.31 11.64
N GLY A 278 -17.40 14.95 11.49
CA GLY A 278 -17.83 13.95 10.51
C GLY A 278 -17.67 12.49 10.94
N GLY A 279 -17.48 12.25 12.25
CA GLY A 279 -17.58 10.91 12.84
C GLY A 279 -19.01 10.34 12.82
N THR A 280 -19.98 11.16 12.45
CA THR A 280 -21.36 10.76 12.13
C THR A 280 -21.81 11.46 10.84
N GLY A 281 -22.94 11.04 10.28
CA GLY A 281 -23.52 11.70 9.10
C GLY A 281 -22.86 11.35 7.76
N ALA A 282 -22.09 10.26 7.69
CA ALA A 282 -21.60 9.73 6.43
C ALA A 282 -22.76 9.50 5.44
N PRO A 283 -22.57 9.77 4.15
CA PRO A 283 -23.66 9.72 3.18
C PRO A 283 -24.17 8.30 2.99
N SER A 284 -25.49 8.16 2.88
CA SER A 284 -26.13 6.87 2.60
C SER A 284 -25.91 6.44 1.14
N GLY A 285 -26.15 5.15 0.89
CA GLY A 285 -26.02 4.53 -0.42
C GLY A 285 -24.61 4.00 -0.69
N ASN A 286 -24.37 3.69 -1.96
CA ASN A 286 -23.19 2.99 -2.44
C ASN A 286 -22.65 3.64 -3.73
N GLY A 287 -21.57 3.06 -4.29
CA GLY A 287 -20.92 3.55 -5.52
C GLY A 287 -19.95 4.72 -5.31
N TYR A 288 -19.61 5.07 -4.07
CA TYR A 288 -18.49 5.97 -3.80
C TYR A 288 -17.17 5.25 -4.07
N THR A 289 -16.25 5.91 -4.75
CA THR A 289 -14.97 5.33 -5.17
C THR A 289 -13.80 5.90 -4.38
N LYS A 290 -13.95 7.11 -3.85
CA LYS A 290 -12.88 7.80 -3.10
C LYS A 290 -13.47 8.77 -2.08
N ILE A 291 -12.79 8.93 -0.95
CA ILE A 291 -13.11 9.93 0.08
C ILE A 291 -11.93 10.88 0.18
N TYR A 292 -12.23 12.15 0.46
CA TYR A 292 -11.31 13.25 0.66
C TYR A 292 -11.60 13.88 2.01
N SER A 293 -10.61 14.47 2.68
CA SER A 293 -10.78 15.12 3.98
C SER A 293 -10.13 16.50 4.06
N THR A 294 -10.70 17.35 4.91
CA THR A 294 -10.07 18.53 5.50
C THR A 294 -9.67 18.18 6.94
N ASP A 295 -9.42 19.16 7.81
CA ASP A 295 -9.19 18.91 9.23
C ASP A 295 -10.42 18.34 9.95
N THR A 296 -11.62 18.77 9.56
CA THR A 296 -12.86 18.43 10.29
C THR A 296 -14.01 17.99 9.39
N ALA A 297 -13.80 17.85 8.08
CA ALA A 297 -14.83 17.40 7.14
C ALA A 297 -14.33 16.35 6.16
N PHE A 298 -15.27 15.73 5.45
CA PHE A 298 -15.03 14.80 4.36
C PHE A 298 -15.86 15.14 3.12
N ALA A 299 -15.37 14.70 1.97
CA ALA A 299 -16.08 14.69 0.69
C ALA A 299 -15.88 13.34 -0.02
N ALA A 300 -16.97 12.67 -0.38
CA ALA A 300 -16.95 11.40 -1.11
C ALA A 300 -17.33 11.61 -2.58
N LEU A 301 -16.53 11.02 -3.48
CA LEU A 301 -16.69 11.07 -4.93
C LEU A 301 -17.21 9.73 -5.45
N LYS A 302 -18.20 9.77 -6.34
CA LYS A 302 -18.68 8.61 -7.11
C LYS A 302 -18.04 8.51 -8.48
N ALA A 303 -18.18 7.34 -9.11
CA ALA A 303 -17.71 7.10 -10.49
C ALA A 303 -18.38 8.01 -11.54
N ASP A 304 -19.64 8.43 -11.30
CA ASP A 304 -20.33 9.39 -12.16
C ASP A 304 -19.91 10.86 -11.92
N GLY A 305 -18.95 11.05 -11.01
CA GLY A 305 -18.42 12.35 -10.63
C GLY A 305 -19.33 13.16 -9.73
N SER A 306 -20.37 12.58 -9.13
CA SER A 306 -21.15 13.26 -8.08
C SER A 306 -20.40 13.27 -6.74
N ILE A 307 -20.61 14.35 -5.96
CA ILE A 307 -19.93 14.58 -4.67
C ILE A 307 -20.94 14.68 -3.54
N LYS A 308 -20.62 14.10 -2.38
CA LYS A 308 -21.30 14.34 -1.11
C LYS A 308 -20.31 14.69 -0.02
N ALA A 309 -20.56 15.77 0.72
CA ALA A 309 -19.74 16.17 1.86
C ALA A 309 -20.50 16.00 3.18
N TRP A 310 -19.74 15.83 4.26
CA TRP A 310 -20.24 15.78 5.64
C TRP A 310 -19.15 16.18 6.64
N GLY A 311 -19.54 16.46 7.89
CA GLY A 311 -18.64 16.93 8.94
C GLY A 311 -18.75 18.44 9.18
N GLY A 312 -17.65 19.08 9.59
CA GLY A 312 -17.62 20.51 9.93
C GLY A 312 -18.11 21.39 8.77
N PRO A 313 -19.24 22.09 8.89
CA PRO A 313 -19.86 22.82 7.78
C PRO A 313 -18.94 23.91 7.23
N ASP A 314 -18.28 24.66 8.12
CA ASP A 314 -17.35 25.74 7.77
C ASP A 314 -16.04 25.20 7.17
N SER A 315 -15.77 23.89 7.31
CA SER A 315 -14.57 23.24 6.77
C SER A 315 -14.86 22.39 5.53
N GLY A 316 -15.93 22.71 4.82
CA GLY A 316 -16.34 22.03 3.58
C GLY A 316 -17.20 20.78 3.78
N GLY A 317 -17.70 20.55 5.01
CA GLY A 317 -18.66 19.48 5.32
C GLY A 317 -20.09 19.77 4.85
N ALA A 318 -20.33 20.99 4.35
CA ALA A 318 -21.59 21.41 3.73
C ALA A 318 -21.32 22.03 2.35
N SER A 319 -22.39 22.25 1.59
CA SER A 319 -22.35 23.01 0.33
C SER A 319 -21.44 22.43 -0.77
N ALA A 320 -21.22 21.11 -0.76
CA ALA A 320 -20.60 20.43 -1.89
C ALA A 320 -21.41 20.64 -3.19
N PRO A 321 -20.75 20.67 -4.36
CA PRO A 321 -21.43 20.86 -5.64
C PRO A 321 -22.48 19.77 -5.91
N THR A 322 -23.58 20.16 -6.55
CA THR A 322 -24.73 19.28 -6.83
C THR A 322 -24.71 18.68 -8.23
N ASP A 323 -23.89 19.22 -9.12
CA ASP A 323 -23.65 18.72 -10.45
C ASP A 323 -22.61 17.58 -10.48
N LYS A 324 -22.36 17.04 -11.67
CA LYS A 324 -21.59 15.80 -11.88
C LYS A 324 -20.38 16.03 -12.79
N GLY A 325 -19.61 14.95 -13.02
CA GLY A 325 -18.48 14.94 -13.94
C GLY A 325 -17.15 15.36 -13.31
N TYR A 326 -17.10 15.47 -11.97
CA TYR A 326 -15.84 15.64 -11.25
C TYR A 326 -15.02 14.36 -11.30
N ILE A 327 -13.71 14.50 -11.52
CA ILE A 327 -12.78 13.38 -11.61
C ILE A 327 -11.83 13.32 -10.42
N LYS A 328 -11.66 14.43 -9.69
CA LYS A 328 -10.76 14.51 -8.53
C LYS A 328 -11.13 15.67 -7.63
N ILE A 329 -10.94 15.48 -6.32
CA ILE A 329 -11.04 16.52 -5.29
C ILE A 329 -9.64 16.75 -4.70
N TYR A 330 -9.39 17.98 -4.26
CA TYR A 330 -8.18 18.44 -3.59
C TYR A 330 -8.60 19.19 -2.33
N SER A 331 -7.72 19.24 -1.32
CA SER A 331 -8.05 19.83 -0.02
C SER A 331 -6.98 20.79 0.47
N THR A 332 -7.40 21.85 1.17
CA THR A 332 -6.59 22.59 2.15
C THR A 332 -6.98 22.14 3.55
N ALA A 333 -6.56 22.86 4.60
CA ALA A 333 -6.95 22.54 5.97
C ALA A 333 -8.47 22.64 6.19
N TYR A 334 -9.18 23.55 5.51
CA TYR A 334 -10.62 23.80 5.72
C TYR A 334 -11.44 23.97 4.43
N SER A 335 -10.85 23.72 3.25
CA SER A 335 -11.56 23.87 1.98
C SER A 335 -11.28 22.73 1.01
N PHE A 336 -12.16 22.59 0.03
CA PHE A 336 -12.02 21.65 -1.08
C PHE A 336 -12.07 22.37 -2.44
N ALA A 337 -11.39 21.79 -3.41
CA ALA A 337 -11.49 22.12 -4.83
C ALA A 337 -11.70 20.84 -5.66
N ALA A 338 -12.74 20.79 -6.48
CA ALA A 338 -13.04 19.66 -7.35
C ALA A 338 -12.80 20.02 -8.82
N LEU A 339 -12.12 19.12 -9.54
CA LEU A 339 -11.72 19.25 -10.94
C LEU A 339 -12.56 18.32 -11.81
N LYS A 340 -13.08 18.83 -12.93
CA LYS A 340 -13.75 18.04 -13.97
C LYS A 340 -12.81 17.66 -15.11
N ALA A 341 -13.24 16.72 -15.96
CA ALA A 341 -12.48 16.27 -17.13
C ALA A 341 -12.23 17.37 -18.18
N ASP A 342 -13.13 18.36 -18.28
CA ASP A 342 -12.95 19.52 -19.16
C ASP A 342 -12.03 20.60 -18.53
N GLY A 343 -11.51 20.32 -17.33
CA GLY A 343 -10.64 21.20 -16.58
C GLY A 343 -11.34 22.35 -15.87
N SER A 344 -12.67 22.36 -15.76
CA SER A 344 -13.37 23.31 -14.88
C SER A 344 -13.20 22.94 -13.40
N ILE A 345 -13.17 23.97 -12.55
CA ILE A 345 -12.93 23.84 -11.12
C ILE A 345 -14.14 24.37 -10.33
N THR A 346 -14.48 23.72 -9.24
CA THR A 346 -15.47 24.20 -8.26
C THR A 346 -14.91 24.09 -6.86
N VAL A 347 -15.07 25.12 -6.05
CA VAL A 347 -14.54 25.20 -4.69
C VAL A 347 -15.66 25.32 -3.67
N TRP A 348 -15.42 24.83 -2.45
CA TRP A 348 -16.31 25.02 -1.31
C TRP A 348 -15.55 24.86 0.02
N GLY A 349 -16.14 25.35 1.11
CA GLY A 349 -15.54 25.36 2.44
C GLY A 349 -15.19 26.76 2.88
N ASP A 350 -14.18 26.88 3.73
CA ASP A 350 -13.79 28.15 4.34
C ASP A 350 -13.27 29.17 3.30
N SER A 351 -13.79 30.39 3.37
CA SER A 351 -13.42 31.45 2.43
C SER A 351 -11.95 31.85 2.50
N PHE A 352 -11.35 31.79 3.68
CA PHE A 352 -9.96 32.20 3.91
C PHE A 352 -8.96 31.18 3.34
N THR A 353 -9.31 29.89 3.33
CA THR A 353 -8.47 28.80 2.83
C THR A 353 -8.82 28.35 1.40
N GLY A 354 -9.48 29.20 0.63
CA GLY A 354 -9.73 29.00 -0.81
C GLY A 354 -11.02 28.25 -1.16
N GLY A 355 -11.93 28.06 -0.20
CA GLY A 355 -13.27 27.50 -0.40
C GLY A 355 -14.34 28.53 -0.74
N GLY A 356 -14.00 29.82 -0.65
CA GLY A 356 -14.90 30.92 -0.99
C GLY A 356 -14.92 31.23 -2.49
N ASN A 357 -16.05 31.77 -2.97
CA ASN A 357 -16.17 32.24 -4.35
C ASN A 357 -15.57 33.65 -4.48
N THR A 358 -14.25 33.73 -4.45
CA THR A 358 -13.49 34.99 -4.66
C THR A 358 -13.16 35.16 -6.14
N SER A 359 -12.88 36.40 -6.57
CA SER A 359 -12.49 36.70 -7.96
C SER A 359 -11.19 36.01 -8.41
N SER A 360 -10.41 35.47 -7.48
CA SER A 360 -9.19 34.69 -7.73
C SER A 360 -9.44 33.23 -8.07
N VAL A 361 -10.65 32.70 -7.84
CA VAL A 361 -11.00 31.33 -8.23
C VAL A 361 -11.10 31.24 -9.75
N PRO A 362 -10.44 30.27 -10.41
CA PRO A 362 -10.54 30.09 -11.84
C PRO A 362 -11.98 29.85 -12.31
N THR A 363 -12.42 30.60 -13.32
CA THR A 363 -13.74 30.44 -13.96
C THR A 363 -13.64 29.85 -15.37
N ASP A 364 -12.43 29.77 -15.90
CA ASP A 364 -12.11 29.19 -17.19
C ASP A 364 -11.77 27.68 -17.07
N LYS A 365 -11.49 27.06 -18.22
CA LYS A 365 -11.32 25.61 -18.38
C LYS A 365 -9.89 25.22 -18.75
N GLY A 366 -9.65 23.92 -18.87
CA GLY A 366 -8.38 23.37 -19.37
C GLY A 366 -7.32 23.14 -18.28
N TYR A 367 -7.68 23.25 -17.00
CA TYR A 367 -6.82 22.82 -15.91
C TYR A 367 -6.71 21.29 -15.90
N ILE A 368 -5.50 20.80 -15.71
CA ILE A 368 -5.22 19.35 -15.69
C ILE A 368 -4.89 18.85 -14.29
N LYS A 369 -4.53 19.76 -13.37
CA LYS A 369 -4.09 19.42 -12.02
C LYS A 369 -4.26 20.59 -11.06
N ILE A 370 -4.48 20.28 -9.79
CA ILE A 370 -4.44 21.23 -8.68
C ILE A 370 -3.39 20.74 -7.67
N HIS A 371 -2.70 21.68 -7.04
CA HIS A 371 -1.87 21.47 -5.86
C HIS A 371 -2.40 22.35 -4.73
N SER A 372 -2.14 21.97 -3.48
CA SER A 372 -2.60 22.72 -2.31
C SER A 372 -1.52 22.84 -1.25
N THR A 373 -1.65 23.89 -0.46
CA THR A 373 -1.00 24.07 0.84
C THR A 373 -2.05 23.92 1.94
N ALA A 374 -1.70 24.22 3.19
CA ALA A 374 -2.69 24.28 4.26
C ALA A 374 -3.76 25.37 4.05
N THR A 375 -3.50 26.40 3.25
CA THR A 375 -4.38 27.58 3.15
C THR A 375 -4.62 28.10 1.74
N ALA A 376 -3.99 27.52 0.72
CA ALA A 376 -4.13 27.95 -0.67
C ALA A 376 -4.11 26.78 -1.66
N PHE A 377 -4.59 27.06 -2.87
CA PHE A 377 -4.53 26.17 -4.02
C PHE A 377 -3.78 26.82 -5.17
N VAL A 378 -3.22 25.99 -6.05
CA VAL A 378 -2.73 26.38 -7.37
C VAL A 378 -3.19 25.37 -8.41
N ALA A 379 -3.79 25.83 -9.50
CA ALA A 379 -4.21 25.02 -10.62
C ALA A 379 -3.28 25.23 -11.81
N LEU A 380 -2.97 24.14 -12.53
CA LEU A 380 -2.03 24.07 -13.64
C LEU A 380 -2.75 23.62 -14.93
N LYS A 381 -2.48 24.30 -16.04
CA LYS A 381 -2.88 23.87 -17.39
C LYS A 381 -1.73 23.16 -18.13
N ALA A 382 -2.07 22.49 -19.23
CA ALA A 382 -1.09 21.73 -20.03
C ALA A 382 -0.02 22.61 -20.69
N ASP A 383 -0.31 23.89 -20.93
CA ASP A 383 0.63 24.88 -21.47
C ASP A 383 1.58 25.46 -20.41
N GLY A 384 1.46 25.04 -19.15
CA GLY A 384 2.26 25.52 -18.03
C GLY A 384 1.70 26.76 -17.31
N SER A 385 0.59 27.33 -17.78
CA SER A 385 -0.06 28.44 -17.08
C SER A 385 -0.64 27.99 -15.73
N ILE A 386 -0.54 28.88 -14.74
CA ILE A 386 -0.95 28.62 -13.37
C ILE A 386 -1.92 29.68 -12.85
N THR A 387 -2.79 29.28 -11.93
CA THR A 387 -3.68 30.20 -11.21
C THR A 387 -3.77 29.79 -9.76
N SER A 388 -3.55 30.73 -8.84
CA SER A 388 -3.53 30.49 -7.40
C SER A 388 -4.64 31.25 -6.68
N TRP A 389 -5.22 30.64 -5.64
CA TRP A 389 -6.25 31.26 -4.80
C TRP A 389 -6.21 30.72 -3.36
N GLY A 390 -6.96 31.35 -2.45
CA GLY A 390 -6.86 31.15 -1.01
C GLY A 390 -5.92 32.17 -0.36
N ASN A 391 -5.46 31.89 0.87
CA ASN A 391 -4.55 32.77 1.59
C ASN A 391 -3.10 32.57 1.12
N LEU A 392 -2.53 33.59 0.49
CA LEU A 392 -1.19 33.57 -0.09
C LEU A 392 -0.12 34.19 0.84
N ASP A 393 -0.50 34.72 2.01
CA ASP A 393 0.33 35.61 2.82
C ASP A 393 1.10 34.93 3.98
N ASN A 394 1.09 33.59 4.07
CA ASN A 394 1.86 32.86 5.10
C ASN A 394 3.25 32.45 4.58
N PHE A 395 4.27 33.26 4.87
CA PHE A 395 5.69 32.93 4.74
C PHE A 395 6.31 32.51 6.09
#